data_AF-A0A934BRS7-F1
#
_entry.id   AF-A0A934BRS7-F1
#
_cell.length_a   1.000
_cell.length_b   1.000
_cell.length_c   1.000
_cell.angle_alpha   90.00
_cell.angle_beta   90.00
_cell.angle_gamma   90.00
#
_symmetry.space_group_name_H-M   'P 1'
#
loop_
_entity.id
_entity.type
_entity.pdbx_description
1 polymer ?
#
loop_
_entity_poly.entity_id
_entity_poly.type
_entity_poly.pdbx_seq_one_letter_code
_entity_poly.pdbx_strand_id
1 'polypeptide(L)'
;MGIKTPDLLKLIDIPRQKLYYLEQKGYITPQKIVIGEKEFRQYSEEDVKRITCIWGYLKKGFKYKIAYEKATEELSNPQMDLIKIENSTKEKEEER
;
A
#
# COMPACT_ATOMS: atom_id res chain seq x y z
N MET A 1 17.25 3.97 -3.72
CA MET A 1 16.94 5.20 -4.53
C MET A 1 15.54 5.68 -4.21
N GLY A 2 15.22 6.95 -4.43
CA GLY A 2 13.88 7.48 -4.12
C GLY A 2 13.01 7.66 -5.36
N ILE A 3 11.75 7.23 -5.27
CA ILE A 3 10.78 7.27 -6.36
C ILE A 3 9.89 8.49 -6.20
N LYS A 4 9.66 9.26 -7.27
CA LYS A 4 8.75 10.42 -7.26
C LYS A 4 7.30 9.97 -7.44
N THR A 5 6.34 10.78 -6.99
CA THR A 5 4.90 10.50 -7.17
C THR A 5 4.49 10.06 -8.58
N PRO A 6 4.88 10.75 -9.68
CA PRO A 6 4.48 10.33 -11.03
C PRO A 6 5.06 8.98 -11.46
N ASP A 7 6.30 8.66 -11.07
CA ASP A 7 6.91 7.36 -11.33
C ASP A 7 6.21 6.26 -10.55
N LEU A 8 5.90 6.52 -9.27
CA LEU A 8 5.16 5.58 -8.42
C LEU A 8 3.80 5.20 -9.01
N LEU A 9 3.07 6.20 -9.52
CA LEU A 9 1.77 5.98 -10.16
C LEU A 9 1.88 5.08 -11.39
N LYS A 10 2.92 5.28 -12.21
CA LYS A 10 3.19 4.45 -13.39
C LYS A 10 3.64 3.04 -13.03
N LEU A 11 4.42 2.89 -11.97
CA LEU A 11 4.99 1.62 -11.55
C LEU A 11 3.94 0.68 -10.95
N ILE A 12 3.01 1.22 -10.15
CA ILE A 12 2.00 0.42 -9.43
C ILE A 12 0.67 0.36 -10.18
N ASP A 13 0.48 1.23 -11.18
CA ASP A 13 -0.79 1.40 -11.89
C ASP A 13 -1.95 1.64 -10.90
N ILE A 14 -1.69 2.53 -9.94
CA ILE A 14 -2.66 2.96 -8.93
C ILE A 14 -3.22 4.33 -9.33
N PRO A 15 -4.55 4.52 -9.30
CA PRO A 15 -5.12 5.82 -9.60
C PRO A 15 -4.74 6.84 -8.50
N ARG A 16 -4.45 8.06 -8.94
CA ARG A 16 -3.95 9.15 -8.08
C ARG A 16 -4.82 9.42 -6.85
N GLN A 17 -6.13 9.27 -6.97
CA GLN A 17 -7.07 9.42 -5.85
C GLN A 17 -6.84 8.38 -4.74
N LYS A 18 -6.53 7.13 -5.11
CA LYS A 18 -6.26 6.05 -4.14
C LYS A 18 -4.94 6.28 -3.42
N LEU A 19 -3.91 6.74 -4.14
CA LEU A 19 -2.63 7.12 -3.54
C LEU A 19 -2.82 8.24 -2.51
N TYR A 20 -3.53 9.32 -2.88
CA TYR A 20 -3.80 10.41 -1.94
C TYR A 20 -4.60 9.97 -0.72
N TYR A 21 -5.55 9.06 -0.89
CA TYR A 21 -6.30 8.51 0.23
C TYR A 21 -5.39 7.74 1.20
N LEU A 22 -4.43 6.98 0.67
CA LEU A 22 -3.46 6.25 1.49
C LEU A 22 -2.53 7.20 2.25
N GLU A 23 -2.07 8.28 1.61
CA GLU A 23 -1.29 9.35 2.25
C GLU A 23 -2.10 10.06 3.33
N GLN A 24 -3.36 10.44 3.04
CA GLN A 24 -4.23 11.14 3.97
C GLN A 24 -4.57 10.31 5.22
N LYS A 25 -4.68 8.98 5.05
CA LYS A 25 -4.89 8.05 6.17
C LYS A 25 -3.61 7.72 6.95
N GLY A 26 -2.45 8.16 6.49
CA GLY A 26 -1.17 7.89 7.12
C GLY A 26 -0.65 6.46 6.92
N TYR A 27 -1.21 5.72 5.94
CA TYR A 27 -0.68 4.40 5.57
C TYR A 27 0.67 4.51 4.83
N ILE A 28 0.91 5.66 4.20
CA ILE A 28 2.14 5.98 3.49
C ILE A 28 2.58 7.37 3.95
N THR A 29 3.86 7.50 4.26
CA THR A 29 4.48 8.78 4.60
C THR A 29 5.57 9.09 3.59
N PRO A 30 5.30 9.89 2.54
CA PRO A 30 6.35 10.31 1.63
C PRO A 30 7.41 11.10 2.40
N GLN A 31 8.67 10.90 2.05
CA GLN A 31 9.74 11.77 2.49
C GLN A 31 9.69 13.08 1.70
N LYS A 32 9.71 14.21 2.41
CA LYS A 32 9.84 15.52 1.79
C LYS A 32 11.33 15.80 1.59
N ILE A 33 11.74 15.87 0.34
CA ILE A 33 13.10 16.23 -0.03
C ILE A 33 13.11 17.61 -0.66
N VAL A 34 14.06 18.44 -0.23
CA VAL A 34 14.27 19.77 -0.81
C VAL A 34 15.40 19.65 -1.83
N ILE A 35 15.11 19.95 -3.09
CA ILE A 35 16.12 20.03 -4.14
C ILE A 35 16.17 21.48 -4.61
N GLY A 36 17.22 22.19 -4.19
CA GLY A 36 17.33 23.63 -4.42
C GLY A 36 16.24 24.40 -3.69
N GLU A 37 15.37 25.09 -4.43
CA GLU A 37 14.24 25.86 -3.91
C GLU A 37 12.90 25.11 -3.99
N LYS A 38 12.89 23.86 -4.48
CA LYS A 38 11.66 23.08 -4.71
C LYS A 38 11.56 21.91 -3.73
N GLU A 39 10.37 21.78 -3.15
CA GLU A 39 10.00 20.63 -2.32
C GLU A 39 9.39 19.52 -3.19
N PHE A 40 9.96 18.32 -3.09
CA PHE A 40 9.45 17.13 -3.77
C PHE A 40 9.07 16.07 -2.76
N ARG A 41 8.09 15.25 -3.16
CA ARG A 41 7.72 14.03 -2.44
C ARG A 41 8.48 12.86 -3.04
N GLN A 42 9.21 12.17 -2.19
CA GLN A 42 10.00 11.01 -2.53
C GLN A 42 9.55 9.83 -1.68
N TYR A 43 9.27 8.72 -2.33
CA TYR A 43 8.91 7.45 -1.71
C TYR A 43 10.13 6.55 -1.73
N SER A 44 10.40 5.89 -0.61
CA SER A 44 11.47 4.89 -0.52
C SER A 44 11.02 3.61 -1.22
N GLU A 45 11.97 2.73 -1.52
CA GLU A 45 11.65 1.41 -2.08
C GLU A 45 10.74 0.60 -1.14
N GLU A 46 10.89 0.77 0.17
CA GLU A 46 9.99 0.19 1.17
C GLU A 46 8.56 0.74 1.09
N ASP A 47 8.41 2.05 0.88
CA ASP A 47 7.10 2.66 0.66
C ASP A 47 6.46 2.08 -0.59
N VAL A 48 7.22 1.97 -1.68
CA VAL A 48 6.74 1.41 -2.95
C VAL A 48 6.28 -0.05 -2.77
N LYS A 49 7.05 -0.87 -2.05
CA LYS A 49 6.67 -2.24 -1.72
C LYS A 49 5.37 -2.28 -0.90
N ARG A 50 5.26 -1.47 0.16
CA ARG A 50 4.02 -1.34 0.96
C ARG A 50 2.83 -1.00 0.09
N ILE A 51 2.95 0.03 -0.75
CA ILE A 51 1.86 0.51 -1.61
C ILE A 51 1.45 -0.57 -2.62
N THR A 52 2.42 -1.29 -3.16
CA THR A 52 2.18 -2.38 -4.12
C THR A 52 1.40 -3.51 -3.44
N CYS A 53 1.82 -3.96 -2.26
CA CYS A 53 1.10 -4.99 -1.49
C CYS A 53 -0.32 -4.52 -1.14
N ILE A 54 -0.46 -3.32 -0.56
CA ILE A 54 -1.76 -2.73 -0.20
C ILE A 54 -2.66 -2.68 -1.44
N TRP A 55 -2.14 -2.23 -2.58
CA TRP A 55 -2.90 -2.14 -3.82
C TRP A 55 -3.34 -3.52 -4.33
N GLY A 56 -2.49 -4.54 -4.22
CA GLY A 56 -2.86 -5.93 -4.48
C GLY A 56 -4.06 -6.38 -3.64
N TYR A 57 -4.06 -6.10 -2.34
CA TYR A 57 -5.18 -6.42 -1.45
C TYR A 57 -6.42 -5.56 -1.75
N LEU A 58 -6.27 -4.28 -2.09
CA LEU A 58 -7.38 -3.43 -2.51
C LEU A 58 -8.04 -3.94 -3.80
N LYS A 59 -7.25 -4.40 -4.77
CA LYS A 59 -7.74 -5.04 -6.01
C LYS A 59 -8.48 -6.35 -5.74
N LYS A 60 -8.07 -7.11 -4.71
CA LYS A 60 -8.78 -8.30 -4.21
C LYS A 60 -10.10 -7.97 -3.48
N GLY A 61 -10.45 -6.69 -3.29
CA GLY A 61 -11.69 -6.25 -2.65
C GLY A 61 -11.60 -6.08 -1.12
N PHE A 62 -10.40 -6.12 -0.55
CA PHE A 62 -10.21 -5.82 0.87
C PHE A 62 -10.37 -4.32 1.17
N LYS A 63 -10.79 -4.01 2.39
CA LYS A 63 -10.83 -2.62 2.89
C LYS A 63 -9.41 -2.11 3.14
N TYR A 64 -9.19 -0.81 3.04
CA TYR A 64 -7.87 -0.16 3.25
C TYR A 64 -7.16 -0.58 4.54
N LYS A 65 -7.88 -0.63 5.66
CA LYS A 65 -7.32 -1.03 6.95
C LYS A 65 -6.76 -2.46 6.91
N ILE A 66 -7.59 -3.40 6.45
CA ILE A 66 -7.22 -4.82 6.31
C ILE A 66 -6.11 -4.99 5.28
N ALA A 67 -6.17 -4.27 4.17
CA ALA A 67 -5.13 -4.30 3.14
C ALA A 67 -3.78 -3.82 3.68
N TYR A 68 -3.77 -2.78 4.51
CA TYR A 68 -2.58 -2.28 5.19
C TYR A 68 -2.04 -3.27 6.22
N GLU A 69 -2.91 -3.83 7.06
CA GLU A 69 -2.53 -4.84 8.06
C GLU A 69 -1.92 -6.06 7.37
N LYS A 70 -2.60 -6.62 6.36
CA LYS A 70 -2.09 -7.76 5.58
C LYS A 70 -0.78 -7.45 4.87
N ALA A 71 -0.68 -6.29 4.22
CA ALA A 71 0.56 -5.88 3.57
C ALA A 71 1.73 -5.72 4.57
N THR A 72 1.44 -5.20 5.77
CA THR A 72 2.45 -5.05 6.82
C THR A 72 2.87 -6.41 7.38
N GLU A 73 1.92 -7.30 7.63
CA GLU A 73 2.20 -8.69 8.03
C GLU A 73 3.04 -9.42 6.99
N GLU A 74 2.70 -9.29 5.70
CA GLU A 74 3.40 -9.92 4.58
C GLU A 74 4.84 -9.40 4.43
N LEU A 75 5.03 -8.09 4.57
CA LEU A 75 6.37 -7.49 4.53
C LEU A 75 7.21 -7.82 5.77
N SER A 76 6.56 -8.03 6.92
CA SER A 76 7.22 -8.44 8.16
C SER A 76 7.58 -9.94 8.14
N ASN A 77 6.77 -10.76 7.48
CA ASN A 77 6.94 -12.21 7.44
C ASN A 77 6.70 -12.78 6.02
N PRO A 78 7.75 -12.87 5.17
CA PRO A 78 7.62 -13.34 3.79
C PRO A 78 7.21 -14.82 3.62
N GLN A 79 7.00 -15.57 4.72
CA GLN A 79 6.58 -16.97 4.69
C GLN A 79 5.05 -17.20 4.76
N MET A 80 4.23 -16.14 4.84
CA MET A 80 2.82 -16.26 5.21
C MET A 80 1.83 -16.43 4.03
N ASP A 81 2.26 -16.30 2.78
CA ASP A 81 1.34 -16.21 1.62
C ASP A 81 0.76 -17.55 1.14
N LEU A 82 1.20 -18.69 1.68
CA LEU A 82 0.68 -20.01 1.27
C LEU A 82 -0.54 -20.50 2.05
N ILE A 83 -0.90 -19.92 3.20
CA ILE A 83 -1.86 -20.58 4.13
C ILE A 83 -3.18 -19.80 4.32
N LYS A 84 -3.25 -18.49 4.04
CA LYS A 84 -4.44 -17.69 4.41
C LYS A 84 -5.44 -17.38 3.29
N ILE A 85 -5.12 -17.68 2.02
CA ILE A 85 -6.07 -17.44 0.91
C ILE A 85 -7.30 -18.37 1.03
N GLU A 86 -7.18 -19.53 1.69
CA GLU A 86 -8.29 -20.47 1.87
C GLU A 86 -9.30 -20.08 2.99
N ASN A 87 -8.93 -19.25 3.96
CA ASN A 87 -9.76 -19.09 5.17
C ASN A 87 -10.56 -17.77 5.28
N SER A 88 -10.23 -16.71 4.52
CA SER A 88 -10.92 -15.40 4.69
C SER A 88 -12.28 -15.27 3.97
N THR A 89 -12.74 -16.29 3.24
CA THR A 89 -14.05 -16.25 2.56
C THR A 89 -15.21 -16.69 3.47
N LYS A 90 -14.96 -17.14 4.71
CA LYS A 90 -16.02 -17.64 5.63
C LYS A 90 -16.55 -16.63 6.66
N GLU A 91 -15.90 -15.49 6.88
CA GLU A 91 -16.28 -14.59 8.01
C GLU A 91 -17.30 -13.49 7.64
N LYS A 92 -17.91 -13.52 6.45
CA LYS A 92 -18.90 -12.49 6.05
C LYS A 92 -20.37 -12.86 6.29
N GLU A 93 -20.67 -14.00 6.89
CA GLU A 93 -22.06 -14.49 6.99
C GLU A 93 -22.68 -14.44 8.40
N GLU A 94 -21.94 -14.05 9.45
CA GLU A 94 -22.41 -14.24 10.83
C GLU A 94 -22.53 -12.96 11.68
N GLU A 95 -22.92 -11.83 11.07
CA GLU A 95 -23.49 -10.71 11.83
C GLU A 95 -24.69 -10.16 11.07
N ARG A 96 -25.82 -10.87 11.21
CA ARG A 96 -27.14 -10.48 10.72
C ARG A 96 -28.07 -10.27 11.90
#